data_AF-A0A940KNV3-F1
#
_entry.id   AF-A0A940KNV3-F1
#
_cell.length_a   1.000
_cell.length_b   1.000
_cell.length_c   1.000
_cell.angle_alpha   90.00
_cell.angle_beta   90.00
_cell.angle_gamma   90.00
#
_symmetry.space_group_name_H-M   'P 1'
#
loop_
_entity.id
_entity.type
_entity.pdbx_description
1 polymer ?
#
loop_
_entity_poly.entity_id
_entity_poly.type
_entity_poly.pdbx_seq_one_letter_code
_entity_poly.pdbx_strand_id
1 'polypeptide(L)'
;MALNQTNFLFLQKEFPILYNIGTVAEYYLHTDPISTFVKLRQFGEKLSEILFEEYHLEFPPDNTYHNRLKTLELERILPRNIFDYLFLLKDKGNITVNQNKRANVDAGLYLF
;
A
#
# COMPACT_ATOMS: atom_id res chain seq x y z
N MET A 1 27.76 1.49 14.66
CA MET A 1 26.61 1.57 13.74
C MET A 1 25.38 1.23 14.57
N ALA A 2 24.44 2.15 14.74
CA ALA A 2 23.17 1.79 15.36
C ALA A 2 22.55 0.67 14.52
N LEU A 3 22.19 -0.45 15.14
CA LEU A 3 21.25 -1.40 14.54
C LEU A 3 19.97 -0.59 14.34
N ASN A 4 19.76 -0.04 13.14
CA ASN A 4 18.54 0.65 12.79
C ASN A 4 17.44 -0.39 12.80
N GLN A 5 16.75 -0.47 13.92
CA GLN A 5 15.58 -1.29 14.09
C GLN A 5 14.50 -0.76 13.16
N THR A 6 13.90 -1.65 12.36
CA THR A 6 12.85 -1.30 11.41
C THR A 6 11.67 -0.61 12.10
N ASN A 7 11.07 0.39 11.45
CA ASN A 7 9.85 1.04 11.94
C ASN A 7 8.68 0.06 12.10
N PHE A 8 8.77 -1.13 11.52
CA PHE A 8 7.74 -2.16 11.56
C PHE A 8 7.94 -3.20 12.67
N LEU A 9 8.97 -3.09 13.53
CA LEU A 9 9.28 -4.15 14.51
C LEU A 9 8.07 -4.52 15.39
N PHE A 10 7.23 -3.57 15.74
CA PHE A 10 6.04 -3.80 16.58
C PHE A 10 5.08 -4.86 15.99
N LEU A 11 5.11 -5.09 14.68
CA LEU A 11 4.29 -6.09 14.00
C LEU A 11 4.89 -7.51 14.03
N GLN A 12 6.16 -7.67 14.41
CA GLN A 12 6.88 -8.94 14.24
C GLN A 12 6.21 -10.12 14.93
N LYS A 13 5.65 -9.90 16.12
CA LYS A 13 5.08 -10.97 16.95
C LYS A 13 3.67 -11.36 16.51
N GLU A 14 2.80 -10.36 16.30
CA GLU A 14 1.37 -10.57 16.05
C GLU A 14 1.05 -10.65 14.56
N PHE A 15 1.75 -9.88 13.73
CA PHE A 15 1.50 -9.77 12.29
C PHE A 15 2.80 -9.92 11.48
N PRO A 16 3.45 -11.10 11.52
CA PRO A 16 4.76 -11.32 10.91
C PRO A 16 4.80 -11.06 9.40
N ILE A 17 3.67 -11.26 8.70
CA ILE A 17 3.56 -10.96 7.26
C ILE A 17 3.65 -9.45 6.99
N LEU A 18 2.98 -8.62 7.81
CA LEU A 18 3.03 -7.17 7.68
C LEU A 18 4.42 -6.65 8.07
N TYR A 19 5.02 -7.21 9.12
CA TYR A 19 6.41 -6.93 9.49
C TYR A 19 7.38 -7.16 8.33
N ASN A 20 7.28 -8.32 7.66
CA ASN A 20 8.16 -8.67 6.55
C ASN A 20 7.97 -7.70 5.37
N ILE A 21 6.73 -7.43 4.97
CA ILE A 21 6.47 -6.54 3.84
C ILE A 21 6.93 -5.10 4.15
N GLY A 22 6.62 -4.60 5.36
CA GLY A 22 6.99 -3.26 5.79
C GLY A 22 8.50 -3.06 5.88
N THR A 23 9.22 -4.05 6.43
CA THR A 23 10.69 -4.01 6.50
C THR A 23 11.32 -3.97 5.11
N VAL A 24 10.77 -4.71 4.15
CA VAL A 24 11.25 -4.66 2.76
C VAL A 24 10.89 -3.32 2.11
N ALA A 25 9.73 -2.75 2.38
CA ALA A 25 9.36 -1.42 1.90
C ALA A 25 10.35 -0.35 2.42
N GLU A 26 10.66 -0.40 3.71
CA GLU A 26 11.61 0.50 4.36
C GLU A 26 13.03 0.35 3.80
N TYR A 27 13.47 -0.88 3.55
CA TYR A 27 14.78 -1.17 2.94
C TYR A 27 14.95 -0.49 1.57
N TYR A 28 13.88 -0.46 0.76
CA TYR A 28 13.91 0.17 -0.56
C TYR A 28 13.64 1.68 -0.56
N LEU A 29 13.26 2.27 0.58
CA LEU A 29 12.72 3.64 0.65
C LEU A 29 13.60 4.70 -0.01
N HIS A 30 14.92 4.54 0.07
CA HIS A 30 15.90 5.48 -0.48
C HIS A 30 16.63 4.98 -1.73
N THR A 31 16.39 3.74 -2.15
CA THR A 31 17.16 3.08 -3.22
C THR A 31 16.29 2.73 -4.42
N ASP A 32 15.03 2.35 -4.20
CA ASP A 32 14.07 2.00 -5.25
C ASP A 32 12.65 2.45 -4.83
N PRO A 33 12.25 3.68 -5.23
CA PRO A 33 10.92 4.20 -4.94
C PRO A 33 9.78 3.35 -5.54
N ILE A 34 10.03 2.67 -6.66
CA ILE A 34 9.03 1.83 -7.33
C ILE A 34 8.80 0.56 -6.50
N SER A 35 9.87 -0.13 -6.12
CA SER A 35 9.79 -1.31 -5.26
C SER A 35 9.20 -0.97 -3.89
N THR A 36 9.58 0.18 -3.32
CA THR A 36 8.97 0.71 -2.08
C THR A 36 7.45 0.83 -2.23
N PHE A 37 6.99 1.47 -3.30
CA PHE A 37 5.57 1.69 -3.56
C PHE A 37 4.81 0.37 -3.72
N VAL A 38 5.35 -0.57 -4.50
CA VAL A 38 4.77 -1.92 -4.68
C VAL A 38 4.66 -2.63 -3.34
N LYS A 39 5.68 -2.53 -2.48
CA LYS A 39 5.68 -3.16 -1.16
C LYS A 39 4.67 -2.51 -0.22
N LEU A 40 4.55 -1.19 -0.21
CA LEU A 40 3.53 -0.50 0.58
C LEU A 40 2.11 -0.84 0.12
N ARG A 41 1.89 -1.04 -1.19
CA ARG A 41 0.60 -1.53 -1.68
C ARG A 41 0.31 -2.95 -1.20
N GLN A 42 1.28 -3.86 -1.29
CA GLN A 42 1.15 -5.22 -0.74
C GLN A 42 0.85 -5.20 0.76
N PHE A 43 1.49 -4.28 1.50
CA PHE A 43 1.25 -4.08 2.92
C PHE A 43 -0.21 -3.68 3.17
N GLY A 44 -0.70 -2.67 2.44
CA GLY A 44 -2.08 -2.21 2.53
C GLY A 44 -3.10 -3.29 2.18
N GLU A 45 -2.85 -4.06 1.11
CA GLU A 45 -3.71 -5.17 0.70
C GLU A 45 -3.81 -6.22 1.81
N LYS A 46 -2.67 -6.65 2.39
CA LYS A 46 -2.67 -7.64 3.46
C LYS A 46 -3.26 -7.10 4.77
N LEU A 47 -3.00 -5.83 5.10
CA LEU A 47 -3.60 -5.16 6.25
C LEU A 47 -5.12 -5.18 6.14
N SER A 48 -5.66 -4.86 4.95
CA SER A 48 -7.12 -4.88 4.74
C SER A 48 -7.73 -6.27 4.93
N GLU A 49 -7.04 -7.35 4.55
CA GLU A 49 -7.52 -8.72 4.79
C GLU A 49 -7.57 -9.05 6.27
N ILE A 50 -6.47 -8.76 6.97
CA ILE A 50 -6.35 -9.01 8.41
C ILE A 50 -7.45 -8.25 9.16
N LEU A 51 -7.72 -6.99 8.81
CA LEU A 51 -8.77 -6.22 9.47
C LEU A 51 -10.18 -6.80 9.24
N PHE A 52 -10.45 -7.40 8.08
CA PHE A 52 -11.74 -8.09 7.89
C PHE A 52 -11.83 -9.35 8.76
N GLU A 53 -10.74 -10.11 8.87
CA GLU A 53 -10.68 -11.33 9.68
C GLU A 53 -10.81 -11.02 11.18
N GLU A 54 -10.04 -10.05 11.70
CA GLU A 54 -10.01 -9.65 13.11
C GLU A 54 -11.33 -9.04 13.59
N TYR A 55 -12.02 -8.28 12.73
CA TYR A 55 -13.33 -7.68 13.05
C TYR A 55 -14.51 -8.55 12.62
N HIS A 56 -14.26 -9.76 12.13
CA HIS A 56 -15.29 -10.70 11.66
C HIS A 56 -16.28 -10.09 10.65
N LEU A 57 -15.77 -9.26 9.74
CA LEU A 57 -16.57 -8.64 8.69
C LEU A 57 -16.76 -9.60 7.52
N GLU A 58 -17.92 -9.52 6.87
CA GLU A 58 -18.12 -10.17 5.57
C GLU A 58 -17.38 -9.41 4.47
N PHE A 59 -16.61 -10.13 3.66
CA PHE A 59 -15.93 -9.53 2.51
C PHE A 59 -16.95 -8.96 1.52
N PRO A 60 -16.63 -7.83 0.84
CA PRO A 60 -17.51 -7.27 -0.18
C PRO A 60 -17.74 -8.27 -1.33
N PRO A 61 -18.91 -8.26 -1.98
CA PRO A 61 -19.21 -9.16 -3.11
C PRO A 61 -18.15 -9.13 -4.21
N ASP A 62 -17.63 -7.93 -4.50
CA ASP A 62 -16.44 -7.73 -5.31
C ASP A 62 -15.25 -7.45 -4.38
N ASN A 63 -14.53 -8.52 -4.01
CA ASN A 63 -13.45 -8.49 -3.02
C ASN A 63 -12.15 -7.87 -3.58
N THR A 64 -12.22 -6.59 -3.94
CA THR A 64 -11.07 -5.79 -4.36
C THR A 64 -10.51 -5.01 -3.18
N TYR A 65 -9.21 -4.72 -3.22
CA TYR A 65 -8.56 -3.85 -2.24
C TYR A 65 -9.30 -2.52 -2.03
N HIS A 66 -9.75 -1.91 -3.12
CA HIS A 66 -10.52 -0.66 -3.11
C HIS A 66 -11.83 -0.80 -2.33
N ASN A 67 -12.59 -1.86 -2.58
CA ASN A 67 -13.86 -2.08 -1.88
C ASN A 67 -13.63 -2.42 -0.41
N ARG A 68 -12.59 -3.21 -0.09
CA ARG A 68 -12.19 -3.47 1.30
C ARG A 68 -11.87 -2.18 2.05
N LEU A 69 -11.06 -1.28 1.48
CA LEU A 69 -10.74 0.00 2.12
C LEU A 69 -11.99 0.85 2.38
N LYS A 70 -12.90 0.93 1.40
CA LYS A 70 -14.16 1.68 1.55
C LYS A 70 -15.03 1.12 2.67
N THR A 71 -15.18 -0.21 2.74
CA THR A 71 -15.94 -0.84 3.83
C THR A 71 -15.31 -0.55 5.18
N LEU A 72 -13.98 -0.69 5.33
CA LEU A 72 -13.29 -0.42 6.59
C LEU A 72 -13.39 1.05 7.04
N GLU A 73 -13.42 1.98 6.08
CA GLU A 73 -13.68 3.40 6.35
C GLU A 73 -15.13 3.64 6.83
N LEU A 74 -16.11 3.04 6.14
CA LEU A 74 -17.53 3.17 6.47
C LEU A 74 -17.85 2.60 7.86
N GLU A 75 -17.26 1.45 8.21
CA GLU A 75 -17.36 0.82 9.53
C GLU A 75 -16.52 1.54 10.60
N ARG A 76 -15.80 2.61 10.24
CA ARG A 76 -14.92 3.41 11.12
C ARG A 76 -13.81 2.60 11.80
N ILE A 77 -13.45 1.46 11.24
CA ILE A 77 -12.34 0.62 11.70
C ILE A 77 -11.01 1.25 11.27
N LEU A 78 -10.98 1.81 10.07
CA LEU A 78 -9.79 2.46 9.54
C LEU A 78 -9.91 4.00 9.67
N PRO A 79 -9.01 4.67 10.41
CA PRO A 79 -9.02 6.12 10.52
C PRO A 79 -8.86 6.80 9.15
N ARG A 80 -9.54 7.94 8.96
CA ARG A 80 -9.59 8.63 7.65
C ARG A 80 -8.21 8.95 7.07
N ASN A 81 -7.27 9.39 7.89
CA ASN A 81 -5.89 9.67 7.45
C ASN A 81 -5.19 8.41 6.93
N ILE A 82 -5.37 7.26 7.57
CA ILE A 82 -4.82 5.99 7.11
C ILE A 82 -5.50 5.55 5.81
N PHE A 83 -6.82 5.78 5.69
CA PHE A 83 -7.56 5.50 4.46
C PHE A 83 -6.97 6.28 3.30
N ASP A 84 -6.80 7.59 3.47
CA ASP A 84 -6.28 8.46 2.42
C ASP A 84 -4.87 8.00 1.97
N TYR A 85 -3.97 7.63 2.89
CA TYR A 85 -2.65 7.10 2.52
C TYR A 85 -2.74 5.78 1.73
N LEU A 86 -3.54 4.82 2.21
CA LEU A 86 -3.73 3.53 1.56
C LEU A 86 -4.42 3.66 0.19
N PHE A 87 -5.33 4.61 0.08
CA PHE A 87 -6.02 4.92 -1.16
C PHE A 87 -5.07 5.57 -2.18
N LEU A 88 -4.17 6.46 -1.77
CA LEU A 88 -3.14 7.02 -2.66
C LEU A 88 -2.19 5.96 -3.23
N LEU A 89 -1.91 4.89 -2.47
CA LEU A 89 -1.12 3.75 -2.92
C LEU A 89 -1.81 2.94 -4.03
N LYS A 90 -3.13 3.07 -4.16
CA LYS A 90 -3.88 2.44 -5.26
C LYS A 90 -3.62 3.16 -6.59
N ASP A 91 -3.66 4.50 -6.60
CA ASP A 91 -3.68 5.29 -7.85
C ASP A 91 -2.28 5.47 -8.48
N LYS A 92 -1.22 5.55 -7.67
CA LYS A 92 0.15 5.74 -8.20
C LYS A 92 0.82 4.48 -8.75
N GLY A 93 0.19 3.31 -8.62
CA GLY A 93 0.63 2.08 -9.29
C GLY A 93 0.50 2.14 -10.81
N ASN A 94 -0.47 2.91 -11.31
CA ASN A 94 -0.69 3.08 -12.76
C ASN A 94 0.14 4.22 -13.37
N ILE A 95 0.61 5.19 -12.56
CA ILE A 95 1.36 6.36 -13.06
C ILE A 95 2.84 6.02 -13.26
N THR A 96 3.39 5.12 -12.44
CA THR A 96 4.82 4.77 -12.46
C THR A 96 5.22 3.93 -13.69
N VAL A 97 4.30 3.17 -14.28
CA VAL A 97 4.53 2.49 -15.57
C VAL A 97 4.68 3.50 -16.72
N ASN A 98 4.09 4.70 -16.61
CA ASN A 98 4.17 5.72 -17.66
C ASN A 98 5.29 6.76 -17.46
N GLN A 99 5.93 6.84 -16.27
CA GLN A 99 7.02 7.80 -16.06
C GLN A 99 8.40 7.27 -16.50
N ASN A 100 8.60 5.94 -16.56
CA ASN A 100 9.80 5.37 -17.20
C ASN A 100 9.77 5.40 -18.73
N LYS A 101 8.69 5.90 -19.34
CA LYS A 101 8.59 6.08 -20.80
C LYS A 101 8.60 7.55 -21.26
N ARG A 102 8.73 8.50 -20.33
CA ARG A 102 8.73 9.95 -20.64
C ARG A 102 10.09 10.63 -20.53
N ALA A 103 11.18 9.87 -20.43
CA ALA A 103 12.54 10.40 -20.56
C ALA A 103 13.08 10.37 -22.00
N ASN A 104 12.33 9.87 -22.98
CA ASN A 104 12.67 9.96 -24.40
C ASN A 104 11.40 9.80 -25.24
N VAL A 105 10.61 10.86 -25.39
CA VAL A 105 9.91 11.22 -26.64
C VAL A 105 9.19 12.55 -26.43
N ASP A 106 9.84 13.62 -26.85
CA ASP A 106 9.12 14.77 -27.39
C ASP A 106 8.33 14.30 -28.62
N ALA A 107 7.01 14.39 -28.57
CA ALA A 107 6.13 14.71 -29.69
C ALA A 107 4.69 14.54 -29.21
N GLY A 108 3.92 15.63 -29.22
CA GLY A 108 2.61 15.70 -28.62
C GLY A 108 1.59 14.72 -29.19
N LEU A 109 0.59 14.37 -28.38
CA LEU A 109 -0.76 14.14 -28.88
C LEU A 109 -1.80 14.19 -27.74
N TYR A 110 -2.64 15.24 -27.75
CA TYR A 110 -4.08 15.33 -27.41
C TYR A 110 -4.55 14.86 -26.00
N LEU A 111 -5.10 15.72 -25.13
CA LEU A 111 -6.47 16.30 -25.16
C LEU A 111 -7.53 15.27 -25.55
N PHE A 112 -8.07 14.53 -24.59
CA PHE A 112 -9.47 14.51 -24.09
C PHE A 112 -9.56 13.46 -22.97
#